data_AF-A0A174H7H3-F1
#
_entry.id   AF-A0A174H7H3-F1
#
_cell.length_a   1.000
_cell.length_b   1.000
_cell.length_c   1.000
_cell.angle_alpha   90.00
_cell.angle_beta   90.00
_cell.angle_gamma   90.00
#
_symmetry.space_group_name_H-M   'P 1'
#
loop_
_entity.id
_entity.type
_entity.pdbx_description
1 polymer ?
#
loop_
_entity_poly.entity_id
_entity_poly.type
_entity_poly.pdbx_seq_one_letter_code
_entity_poly.pdbx_strand_id
1 'polypeptide(L)'
;MNVKSLRKKLGSRYGSAVTVRVEDGCIVVSGQLKSWDDIVAACCMCVDKKSGMHVVNDICLEGAERPPVRLPSFRDQSLEGSRPDVLIIGGGISGTSIARELSKWKLDILLVDKEADLAVQASGRNDGEVHPGVDLNKGSLKQHYVLLGNKMYDRVCRDLSVPFERCGQYVGFTDWWMYPAVWAYAWQRKHICKVTDTRMMSRKELADREPNLNPEFKFAMYNSSAGCVCPYGLTIAYGENAVENGARISLNTAVLGMELTDGKIVSVETNRGRIYPEIVVNAAGVLAEDIAEMAGDRFYSIHPRRGTNSILDKKAGSLVMGISSIKTWKTNASHTKGGGILHTVHDNLLVGPNAVETPEKENYATSKNSIDAVFAKQKMTAKALSERDIITYFTGVRAATFEEDFIIEKGHKTRNLIHCAGIQSPGLTTAPAVALDVEKMVVEALEKKRKVEPNPDFDPVRKAPPVLSRLSDEERNHLIRENPDYGEIVCRCEEISKGEILDALKSPICVPTVDGIKKRVRPGMGRCQGGFCMPLVTKIISEYLRVPEEQVRKAGEGTEILLRDTKKIQKSGEAAEI
;
A
#
# COMPACT_ATOMS: atom_id res chain seq x y z
N MET A 1 28.70 -15.82 -6.47
CA MET A 1 28.99 -16.60 -5.25
C MET A 1 28.95 -18.07 -5.65
N ASN A 2 29.94 -18.88 -5.26
CA ASN A 2 29.99 -20.29 -5.66
C ASN A 2 28.98 -21.11 -4.83
N VAL A 3 28.10 -21.89 -5.48
CA VAL A 3 27.08 -22.76 -4.84
C VAL A 3 27.69 -23.68 -3.79
N LYS A 4 28.92 -24.16 -3.97
CA LYS A 4 29.64 -24.97 -2.97
C LYS A 4 29.86 -24.20 -1.66
N SER A 5 30.13 -22.90 -1.73
CA SER A 5 30.28 -22.03 -0.56
C SER A 5 28.95 -21.81 0.15
N LEU A 6 27.85 -21.62 -0.60
CA LEU A 6 26.51 -21.51 -0.05
C LEU A 6 26.09 -22.79 0.69
N ARG A 7 26.31 -23.95 0.06
CA ARG A 7 26.06 -25.26 0.69
C ARG A 7 26.83 -25.42 1.99
N LYS A 8 28.11 -25.03 2.02
CA LYS A 8 28.91 -25.08 3.25
C LYS A 8 28.35 -24.14 4.34
N LYS A 9 27.96 -22.91 3.98
CA LYS A 9 27.38 -21.95 4.93
C LYS A 9 26.05 -22.45 5.51
N LEU A 10 25.12 -22.87 4.66
CA LEU A 10 23.83 -23.41 5.11
C LEU A 10 24.02 -24.70 5.92
N GLY A 11 24.87 -25.62 5.44
CA GLY A 11 25.16 -26.88 6.14
C GLY A 11 25.77 -26.67 7.53
N SER A 12 26.58 -25.63 7.72
CA SER A 12 27.14 -25.31 9.05
C SER A 12 26.10 -24.83 10.06
N ARG A 13 24.99 -24.22 9.60
CA ARG A 13 23.95 -23.66 10.46
C ARG A 13 22.74 -24.57 10.62
N TYR A 14 22.34 -25.26 9.55
CA TYR A 14 21.10 -26.04 9.47
C TYR A 14 21.34 -27.52 9.12
N GLY A 15 22.59 -27.97 9.02
CA GLY A 15 22.90 -29.36 8.70
C GLY A 15 22.32 -29.79 7.34
N SER A 16 21.69 -30.96 7.31
CA SER A 16 21.01 -31.50 6.12
C SER A 16 19.55 -31.03 5.97
N ALA A 17 19.03 -30.20 6.89
CA ALA A 17 17.64 -29.75 6.86
C ALA A 17 17.36 -28.76 5.73
N VAL A 18 18.39 -28.10 5.20
CA VAL A 18 18.29 -27.13 4.11
C VAL A 18 19.30 -27.46 3.02
N THR A 19 18.85 -27.44 1.77
CA THR A 19 19.66 -27.63 0.58
C THR A 19 19.56 -26.41 -0.33
N VAL A 20 20.58 -26.20 -1.16
CA VAL A 20 20.60 -25.11 -2.15
C VAL A 20 21.08 -25.63 -3.50
N ARG A 21 20.38 -25.21 -4.55
CA ARG A 21 20.71 -25.46 -5.95
C ARG A 21 20.53 -24.19 -6.78
N VAL A 22 21.14 -24.19 -7.96
CA VAL A 22 20.87 -23.16 -8.97
C VAL A 22 20.06 -23.83 -10.07
N GLU A 23 18.92 -23.23 -10.39
CA GLU A 23 17.95 -23.75 -11.34
C GLU A 23 17.33 -22.55 -12.06
N ASP A 24 17.28 -22.58 -13.39
CA ASP A 24 16.71 -21.53 -14.24
C ASP A 24 17.17 -20.09 -13.89
N GLY A 25 18.47 -19.93 -13.60
CA GLY A 25 19.03 -18.62 -13.24
C GLY A 25 18.64 -18.10 -11.86
N CYS A 26 18.09 -18.97 -11.00
CA CYS A 26 17.66 -18.64 -9.64
C CYS A 26 18.43 -19.47 -8.61
N ILE A 27 18.54 -18.95 -7.38
CA ILE A 27 19.04 -19.72 -6.24
C ILE A 27 17.85 -20.30 -5.49
N VAL A 28 17.62 -21.59 -5.67
CA VAL A 28 16.51 -22.30 -5.02
C VAL A 28 16.98 -22.91 -3.70
N VAL A 29 16.31 -22.52 -2.62
CA VAL A 29 16.56 -23.00 -1.27
C VAL A 29 15.39 -23.89 -0.85
N SER A 30 15.64 -25.16 -0.57
CA SER A 30 14.60 -26.15 -0.27
C SER A 30 14.94 -26.92 1.00
N GLY A 31 13.92 -27.40 1.71
CA GLY A 31 14.12 -28.16 2.93
C GLY A 31 12.95 -28.05 3.89
N GLN A 32 13.22 -28.26 5.17
CA GLN A 32 12.21 -28.17 6.21
C GLN A 32 12.81 -27.57 7.48
N LEU A 33 12.13 -26.56 8.06
CA LEU A 33 12.59 -25.85 9.26
C LEU A 33 11.41 -25.57 10.19
N LYS A 34 11.68 -25.44 11.51
CA LYS A 34 10.66 -25.22 12.55
C LYS A 34 10.29 -23.76 12.78
N SER A 35 11.08 -22.82 12.26
CA SER A 35 10.93 -21.39 12.53
C SER A 35 10.88 -20.60 11.23
N TRP A 36 9.88 -19.72 11.11
CA TRP A 36 9.79 -18.80 9.98
C TRP A 36 11.00 -17.85 9.92
N ASP A 37 11.49 -17.39 11.08
CA ASP A 37 12.68 -16.53 11.14
C ASP A 37 13.93 -17.24 10.62
N ASP A 38 14.07 -18.55 10.88
CA ASP A 38 15.19 -19.34 10.34
C ASP A 38 15.06 -19.57 8.83
N ILE A 39 13.84 -19.74 8.31
CA ILE A 39 13.57 -19.81 6.87
C ILE A 39 14.00 -18.50 6.19
N VAL A 40 13.56 -17.36 6.73
CA VAL A 40 13.94 -16.03 6.22
C VAL A 40 15.46 -15.86 6.29
N ALA A 41 16.09 -16.21 7.42
CA ALA A 41 17.54 -16.11 7.58
C ALA A 41 18.30 -17.01 6.59
N ALA A 42 17.85 -18.26 6.37
CA ALA A 42 18.46 -19.18 5.42
C ALA A 42 18.42 -18.65 3.99
N CYS A 43 17.28 -18.09 3.57
CA CYS A 43 17.11 -17.51 2.25
C CYS A 43 17.92 -16.21 2.09
N CYS A 44 17.91 -15.33 3.09
CA CYS A 44 18.74 -14.11 3.11
C CYS A 44 20.24 -14.41 3.01
N MET A 45 20.72 -15.52 3.60
CA MET A 45 22.12 -15.97 3.46
C MET A 45 22.49 -16.36 2.02
N CYS A 46 21.50 -16.64 1.17
CA CYS A 46 21.68 -17.05 -0.21
C CYS A 46 21.73 -15.88 -1.20
N VAL A 47 21.32 -14.69 -0.79
CA VAL A 47 21.29 -13.49 -1.64
C VAL A 47 22.68 -13.16 -2.17
N ASP A 48 22.82 -13.13 -3.50
CA ASP A 48 24.05 -12.74 -4.18
C ASP A 48 23.81 -11.59 -5.16
N LYS A 49 23.93 -10.36 -4.63
CA LYS A 49 23.75 -9.12 -5.39
C LYS A 49 24.68 -8.97 -6.60
N LYS A 50 25.76 -9.75 -6.70
CA LYS A 50 26.68 -9.71 -7.85
C LYS A 50 26.25 -10.60 -9.00
N SER A 51 25.47 -11.65 -8.71
CA SER A 51 25.06 -12.62 -9.72
C SER A 51 23.85 -12.17 -10.53
N GLY A 52 23.03 -11.27 -9.98
CA GLY A 52 21.73 -10.91 -10.55
C GLY A 52 20.67 -12.01 -10.39
N MET A 53 21.01 -13.17 -9.79
CA MET A 53 20.07 -14.24 -9.51
C MET A 53 19.22 -13.92 -8.28
N HIS A 54 17.92 -14.21 -8.40
CA HIS A 54 16.95 -14.07 -7.31
C HIS A 54 16.87 -15.35 -6.48
N VAL A 55 16.48 -15.21 -5.20
CA VAL A 55 16.28 -16.32 -4.27
C VAL A 55 14.84 -16.81 -4.30
N VAL A 56 14.68 -18.12 -4.47
CA VAL A 56 13.40 -18.83 -4.42
C VAL A 56 13.36 -19.70 -3.16
N ASN A 57 12.30 -19.54 -2.35
CA ASN A 57 12.10 -20.31 -1.13
C ASN A 57 11.11 -21.46 -1.35
N ASP A 58 11.61 -22.69 -1.22
CA ASP A 58 10.83 -23.93 -1.18
C ASP A 58 11.04 -24.66 0.16
N ILE A 59 11.46 -23.94 1.22
CA ILE A 59 11.54 -24.51 2.57
C ILE A 59 10.14 -24.58 3.17
N CYS A 60 9.75 -25.76 3.64
CA CYS A 60 8.49 -25.97 4.36
C CYS A 60 8.65 -25.63 5.85
N LEU A 61 7.65 -24.94 6.41
CA LEU A 61 7.57 -24.69 7.86
C LEU A 61 6.95 -25.91 8.56
N GLU A 62 7.69 -26.55 9.48
CA GLU A 62 7.21 -27.72 10.22
C GLU A 62 5.97 -27.40 11.06
N GLY A 63 4.96 -28.26 10.96
CA GLY A 63 3.76 -28.18 11.81
C GLY A 63 2.85 -26.99 11.52
N ALA A 64 3.05 -26.27 10.41
CA ALA A 64 2.21 -25.15 10.01
C ALA A 64 1.78 -25.27 8.54
N GLU A 65 0.47 -25.21 8.30
CA GLU A 65 -0.07 -25.02 6.97
C GLU A 65 -0.18 -23.52 6.66
N ARG A 66 0.16 -23.14 5.43
CA ARG A 66 -0.03 -21.76 4.98
C ARG A 66 -1.54 -21.51 4.83
N PRO A 67 -2.11 -20.46 5.47
CA PRO A 67 -3.51 -20.13 5.25
C PRO A 67 -3.78 -19.89 3.77
N PRO A 68 -4.92 -20.38 3.24
CA PRO A 68 -5.28 -20.14 1.85
C PRO A 68 -5.52 -18.65 1.61
N VAL A 69 -5.30 -18.22 0.37
CA VAL A 69 -5.63 -16.86 -0.07
C VAL A 69 -7.14 -16.64 0.07
N ARG A 70 -7.55 -15.51 0.66
CA ARG A 70 -8.96 -15.14 0.74
C ARG A 70 -9.47 -14.75 -0.64
N LEU A 71 -10.41 -15.54 -1.16
CA LEU A 71 -11.08 -15.31 -2.43
C LEU A 71 -12.49 -14.73 -2.20
N PRO A 72 -12.99 -13.86 -3.09
CA PRO A 72 -14.40 -13.47 -3.09
C PRO A 72 -15.27 -14.70 -3.33
N SER A 73 -16.42 -14.78 -2.66
CA SER A 73 -17.37 -15.88 -2.86
C SER A 73 -18.23 -15.65 -4.11
N PHE A 74 -18.45 -14.39 -4.44
CA PHE A 74 -19.12 -13.93 -5.65
C PHE A 74 -18.52 -14.56 -6.93
N ARG A 75 -19.38 -15.09 -7.80
CA ARG A 75 -19.02 -15.68 -9.10
C ARG A 75 -20.04 -15.31 -10.17
N ASP A 76 -19.57 -14.94 -11.35
CA ASP A 76 -20.41 -14.69 -12.54
C ASP A 76 -19.65 -14.99 -13.84
N GLN A 77 -20.19 -14.58 -15.00
CA GLN A 77 -19.54 -14.71 -16.31
C GLN A 77 -19.39 -13.35 -17.02
N SER A 78 -19.37 -12.25 -16.24
CA SER A 78 -19.40 -10.89 -16.78
C SER A 78 -18.13 -10.50 -17.55
N LEU A 79 -17.01 -11.20 -17.33
CA LEU A 79 -15.75 -10.98 -18.04
C LEU A 79 -15.45 -12.08 -19.07
N GLU A 80 -16.34 -13.06 -19.24
CA GLU A 80 -16.15 -14.17 -20.16
C GLU A 80 -15.91 -13.67 -21.60
N GLY A 81 -14.84 -14.14 -22.23
CA GLY A 81 -14.48 -13.77 -23.59
C GLY A 81 -13.86 -12.38 -23.73
N SER A 82 -13.65 -11.61 -22.66
CA SER A 82 -13.00 -10.30 -22.71
C SER A 82 -11.57 -10.41 -23.26
N ARG A 83 -11.16 -9.47 -24.13
CA ARG A 83 -9.86 -9.49 -24.83
C ARG A 83 -9.10 -8.16 -24.66
N PRO A 84 -8.71 -7.79 -23.42
CA PRO A 84 -7.98 -6.54 -23.22
C PRO A 84 -6.59 -6.62 -23.85
N ASP A 85 -6.07 -5.49 -24.31
CA ASP A 85 -4.67 -5.37 -24.71
C ASP A 85 -3.75 -5.62 -23.51
N VAL A 86 -4.16 -5.11 -22.35
CA VAL A 86 -3.41 -5.22 -21.10
C VAL A 86 -4.34 -5.61 -19.95
N LEU A 87 -4.04 -6.73 -19.31
CA LEU A 87 -4.64 -7.14 -18.05
C LEU A 87 -3.68 -6.84 -16.90
N ILE A 88 -4.10 -5.99 -15.96
CA ILE A 88 -3.34 -5.66 -14.74
C ILE A 88 -3.96 -6.42 -13.57
N ILE A 89 -3.15 -7.19 -12.86
CA ILE A 89 -3.59 -7.98 -11.70
C ILE A 89 -3.13 -7.26 -10.43
N GLY A 90 -4.09 -6.66 -9.70
CA GLY A 90 -3.90 -5.96 -8.42
C GLY A 90 -4.22 -4.47 -8.47
N GLY A 91 -5.25 -4.05 -7.75
CA GLY A 91 -5.74 -2.68 -7.55
C GLY A 91 -5.09 -1.93 -6.37
N GLY A 92 -3.82 -2.25 -6.10
CA GLY A 92 -2.96 -1.45 -5.23
C GLY A 92 -2.43 -0.20 -5.93
N ILE A 93 -1.58 0.56 -5.23
CA ILE A 93 -0.95 1.77 -5.78
C ILE A 93 -0.18 1.48 -7.07
N SER A 94 0.53 0.35 -7.16
CA SER A 94 1.27 -0.03 -8.36
C SER A 94 0.34 -0.25 -9.55
N GLY A 95 -0.70 -1.08 -9.41
CA GLY A 95 -1.57 -1.39 -10.55
C GLY A 95 -2.42 -0.19 -10.99
N THR A 96 -2.91 0.60 -10.05
CA THR A 96 -3.69 1.82 -10.37
C THR A 96 -2.83 2.90 -11.03
N SER A 97 -1.59 3.11 -10.59
CA SER A 97 -0.68 4.03 -11.27
C SER A 97 -0.29 3.53 -12.66
N ILE A 98 -0.02 2.22 -12.83
CA ILE A 98 0.24 1.61 -14.15
C ILE A 98 -0.97 1.78 -15.07
N ALA A 99 -2.19 1.51 -14.59
CA ALA A 99 -3.41 1.68 -15.38
C ALA A 99 -3.57 3.11 -15.90
N ARG A 100 -3.31 4.11 -15.05
CA ARG A 100 -3.34 5.52 -15.43
C ARG A 100 -2.29 5.85 -16.48
N GLU A 101 -1.03 5.43 -16.28
CA GLU A 101 0.03 5.73 -17.25
C GLU A 101 -0.25 5.06 -18.61
N LEU A 102 -0.79 3.84 -18.62
CA LEU A 102 -1.20 3.16 -19.85
C LEU A 102 -2.38 3.84 -20.56
N SER A 103 -3.30 4.49 -19.83
CA SER A 103 -4.46 5.19 -20.42
C SER A 103 -4.10 6.41 -21.28
N LYS A 104 -2.81 6.82 -21.28
CA LYS A 104 -2.24 7.77 -22.24
C LYS A 104 -2.19 7.23 -23.66
N TRP A 105 -2.44 5.94 -23.85
CA TRP A 105 -2.40 5.25 -25.14
C TRP A 105 -3.78 4.68 -25.46
N LYS A 106 -4.09 4.51 -26.75
CA LYS A 106 -5.32 3.86 -27.22
C LYS A 106 -5.21 2.34 -27.03
N LEU A 107 -5.47 1.90 -25.80
CA LEU A 107 -5.40 0.50 -25.37
C LEU A 107 -6.68 0.11 -24.61
N ASP A 108 -7.17 -1.12 -24.81
CA ASP A 108 -8.17 -1.73 -23.91
C ASP A 108 -7.45 -2.24 -22.65
N ILE A 109 -7.59 -1.49 -21.56
CA ILE A 109 -6.93 -1.76 -20.28
C ILE A 109 -7.98 -2.30 -19.31
N LEU A 110 -7.74 -3.49 -18.77
CA LEU A 110 -8.54 -4.07 -17.71
C LEU A 110 -7.68 -4.30 -16.47
N LEU A 111 -8.04 -3.69 -15.35
CA LEU A 111 -7.49 -4.00 -14.04
C LEU A 111 -8.46 -4.90 -13.27
N VAL A 112 -7.95 -5.97 -12.67
CA VAL A 112 -8.71 -6.85 -11.78
C VAL A 112 -8.13 -6.84 -10.37
N ASP A 113 -9.00 -6.79 -9.35
CA ASP A 113 -8.63 -6.94 -7.95
C ASP A 113 -9.61 -7.88 -7.25
N LYS A 114 -9.10 -8.80 -6.43
CA LYS A 114 -9.92 -9.75 -5.67
C LYS A 114 -10.74 -9.09 -4.56
N GLU A 115 -10.32 -7.93 -4.10
CA GLU A 115 -10.94 -7.18 -3.03
C GLU A 115 -12.14 -6.36 -3.53
N ALA A 116 -13.04 -6.00 -2.62
CA ALA A 116 -14.25 -5.24 -2.94
C ALA A 116 -14.01 -3.74 -3.21
N ASP A 117 -12.78 -3.26 -3.11
CA ASP A 117 -12.39 -1.87 -3.29
C ASP A 117 -10.89 -1.78 -3.60
N LEU A 118 -10.45 -0.63 -4.12
CA LEU A 118 -9.03 -0.33 -4.28
C LEU A 118 -8.36 -0.10 -2.92
N ALA A 119 -7.03 -0.24 -2.92
CA ALA A 119 -6.18 -0.01 -1.75
C ALA A 119 -6.57 -0.83 -0.50
N VAL A 120 -7.23 -1.98 -0.65
CA VAL A 120 -7.66 -2.77 0.51
C VAL A 120 -6.49 -3.42 1.23
N GLN A 121 -5.40 -3.79 0.55
CA GLN A 121 -4.24 -4.45 1.17
C GLN A 121 -3.13 -3.46 1.60
N ALA A 122 -1.86 -3.70 1.25
CA ALA A 122 -0.72 -2.90 1.71
C ALA A 122 -0.83 -1.40 1.37
N SER A 123 -1.42 -1.05 0.22
CA SER A 123 -1.60 0.34 -0.21
C SER A 123 -2.54 1.16 0.68
N GLY A 124 -3.48 0.52 1.40
CA GLY A 124 -4.30 1.19 2.42
C GLY A 124 -3.80 1.01 3.84
N ARG A 125 -2.70 0.27 4.04
CA ARG A 125 -2.13 -0.07 5.37
C ARG A 125 -0.65 0.30 5.47
N ASN A 126 -0.34 1.54 5.16
CA ASN A 126 0.98 2.15 5.31
C ASN A 126 0.85 3.56 5.90
N ASP A 127 1.98 4.21 6.11
CA ASP A 127 2.06 5.45 6.90
C ASP A 127 1.66 6.68 6.10
N GLY A 128 1.57 6.59 4.76
CA GLY A 128 1.36 7.76 3.91
C GLY A 128 2.60 8.62 3.70
N GLU A 129 3.81 8.11 4.03
CA GLU A 129 5.06 8.84 3.85
C GLU A 129 5.50 8.86 2.38
N VAL A 130 5.86 10.05 1.91
CA VAL A 130 6.62 10.29 0.69
C VAL A 130 8.09 10.40 1.09
N HIS A 131 8.82 9.28 0.98
CA HIS A 131 10.17 9.14 1.53
C HIS A 131 11.23 9.94 0.74
N PRO A 132 12.26 10.50 1.42
CA PRO A 132 13.39 11.15 0.74
C PRO A 132 14.43 10.15 0.21
N GLY A 133 14.39 8.89 0.66
CA GLY A 133 15.34 7.84 0.27
C GLY A 133 16.64 7.80 1.08
N VAL A 134 16.71 8.51 2.21
CA VAL A 134 17.92 8.62 3.03
C VAL A 134 18.44 7.28 3.57
N ASP A 135 17.55 6.31 3.83
CA ASP A 135 17.94 4.98 4.31
C ASP A 135 18.34 3.99 3.18
N LEU A 136 18.33 4.42 1.91
CA LEU A 136 18.54 3.54 0.76
C LEU A 136 19.91 3.71 0.13
N ASN A 137 20.58 2.59 -0.12
CA ASN A 137 21.93 2.56 -0.69
C ASN A 137 21.89 2.67 -2.22
N LYS A 138 22.92 3.33 -2.78
CA LYS A 138 23.14 3.46 -4.22
C LYS A 138 23.13 2.09 -4.90
N GLY A 139 22.45 2.00 -6.04
CA GLY A 139 22.43 0.82 -6.90
C GLY A 139 21.22 -0.10 -6.72
N SER A 140 20.37 0.15 -5.72
CA SER A 140 19.07 -0.53 -5.60
C SER A 140 18.00 0.12 -6.48
N LEU A 141 17.04 -0.67 -6.96
CA LEU A 141 15.87 -0.14 -7.68
C LEU A 141 15.04 0.75 -6.76
N LYS A 142 14.91 0.39 -5.47
CA LYS A 142 14.31 1.28 -4.45
C LYS A 142 14.94 2.67 -4.45
N GLN A 143 16.27 2.77 -4.45
CA GLN A 143 16.96 4.06 -4.44
C GLN A 143 16.80 4.81 -5.76
N HIS A 144 16.76 4.10 -6.88
CA HIS A 144 16.49 4.71 -8.18
C HIS A 144 15.09 5.34 -8.23
N TYR A 145 14.05 4.55 -7.97
CA TYR A 145 12.68 4.99 -8.10
C TYR A 145 12.24 5.96 -6.99
N VAL A 146 12.79 5.90 -5.78
CA VAL A 146 12.39 6.82 -4.70
C VAL A 146 12.79 8.26 -5.04
N LEU A 147 13.97 8.45 -5.63
CA LEU A 147 14.48 9.77 -6.00
C LEU A 147 13.72 10.39 -7.17
N LEU A 148 13.26 9.55 -8.11
CA LEU A 148 12.42 9.97 -9.23
C LEU A 148 10.99 10.23 -8.78
N GLY A 149 10.38 9.24 -8.14
CA GLY A 149 8.99 9.26 -7.69
C GLY A 149 8.72 10.41 -6.72
N ASN A 150 9.59 10.63 -5.72
CA ASN A 150 9.43 11.73 -4.76
C ASN A 150 9.26 13.10 -5.46
N LYS A 151 10.03 13.37 -6.53
CA LYS A 151 9.96 14.64 -7.27
C LYS A 151 8.66 14.83 -8.05
N MET A 152 7.94 13.74 -8.32
CA MET A 152 6.69 13.76 -9.09
C MET A 152 5.47 14.12 -8.22
N TYR A 153 5.59 14.03 -6.89
CA TYR A 153 4.43 14.10 -5.99
C TYR A 153 3.67 15.42 -6.03
N ASP A 154 4.35 16.57 -6.10
CA ASP A 154 3.67 17.87 -6.15
C ASP A 154 2.75 17.97 -7.38
N ARG A 155 3.23 17.47 -8.53
CA ARG A 155 2.44 17.42 -9.76
C ARG A 155 1.34 16.37 -9.69
N VAL A 156 1.67 15.13 -9.33
CA VAL A 156 0.72 14.01 -9.28
C VAL A 156 -0.44 14.33 -8.34
N CYS A 157 -0.16 14.83 -7.14
CA CYS A 157 -1.20 15.09 -6.16
C CYS A 157 -2.08 16.29 -6.55
N ARG A 158 -1.50 17.30 -7.21
CA ARG A 158 -2.28 18.39 -7.81
C ARG A 158 -3.17 17.90 -8.94
N ASP A 159 -2.60 17.17 -9.90
CA ASP A 159 -3.33 16.67 -11.07
C ASP A 159 -4.46 15.70 -10.63
N LEU A 160 -4.24 14.88 -9.59
CA LEU A 160 -5.24 13.94 -9.08
C LEU A 160 -6.17 14.52 -8.00
N SER A 161 -5.98 15.79 -7.61
CA SER A 161 -6.71 16.46 -6.53
C SER A 161 -6.65 15.71 -5.20
N VAL A 162 -5.44 15.31 -4.78
CA VAL A 162 -5.16 14.57 -3.54
C VAL A 162 -4.38 15.46 -2.57
N PRO A 163 -4.76 15.55 -1.28
CA PRO A 163 -4.00 16.33 -0.30
C PRO A 163 -2.59 15.78 -0.11
N PHE A 164 -1.59 16.65 -0.23
CA PHE A 164 -0.18 16.34 -0.07
C PHE A 164 0.56 17.52 0.57
N GLU A 165 1.46 17.23 1.51
CA GLU A 165 2.25 18.24 2.21
C GLU A 165 3.73 17.85 2.32
N ARG A 166 4.63 18.78 2.00
CA ARG A 166 6.07 18.67 2.22
C ARG A 166 6.41 19.07 3.66
N CYS A 167 6.13 18.18 4.61
CA CYS A 167 6.33 18.45 6.03
C CYS A 167 7.78 18.19 6.54
N GLY A 168 8.61 17.55 5.72
CA GLY A 168 9.99 17.23 6.06
C GLY A 168 10.13 16.06 7.04
N GLN A 169 11.33 15.48 7.08
CA GLN A 169 11.68 14.35 7.94
C GLN A 169 12.82 14.70 8.87
N TYR A 170 12.66 14.36 10.15
CA TYR A 170 13.59 14.60 11.25
C TYR A 170 14.02 13.26 11.86
N VAL A 171 15.32 12.99 11.86
CA VAL A 171 15.91 11.86 12.59
C VAL A 171 16.73 12.41 13.74
N GLY A 172 16.19 12.34 14.95
CA GLY A 172 16.80 12.89 16.16
C GLY A 172 17.84 11.98 16.79
N PHE A 173 18.88 12.58 17.37
CA PHE A 173 19.97 11.91 18.06
C PHE A 173 20.21 12.52 19.44
N THR A 174 20.29 11.68 20.48
CA THR A 174 20.55 12.09 21.87
C THR A 174 22.04 12.11 22.24
N ASP A 175 22.88 11.49 21.42
CA ASP A 175 24.29 11.23 21.69
C ASP A 175 25.21 12.10 20.82
N TRP A 176 25.85 13.11 21.42
CA TRP A 176 26.69 14.08 20.69
C TRP A 176 27.89 13.43 20.01
N TRP A 177 28.45 12.38 20.61
CA TRP A 177 29.60 11.66 20.07
C TRP A 177 29.28 10.98 18.71
N MET A 178 28.00 10.74 18.38
CA MET A 178 27.58 10.21 17.08
C MET A 178 27.67 11.24 15.96
N TYR A 179 27.77 12.54 16.26
CA TYR A 179 27.70 13.62 15.28
C TYR A 179 28.67 13.45 14.09
N PRO A 180 29.96 13.12 14.27
CA PRO A 180 30.88 12.96 13.14
C PRO A 180 30.47 11.81 12.20
N ALA A 181 29.99 10.70 12.75
CA ALA A 181 29.53 9.56 11.96
C ALA A 181 28.23 9.88 11.20
N VAL A 182 27.29 10.57 11.84
CA VAL A 182 26.04 11.00 11.19
C VAL A 182 26.30 12.07 10.14
N TRP A 183 27.23 13.00 10.39
CA TRP A 183 27.65 13.99 9.40
C TRP A 183 28.26 13.31 8.16
N ALA A 184 29.17 12.35 8.35
CA ALA A 184 29.76 11.59 7.25
C ALA A 184 28.69 10.79 6.47
N TYR A 185 27.72 10.21 7.18
CA TYR A 185 26.57 9.54 6.57
C TYR A 185 25.71 10.52 5.75
N ALA A 186 25.34 11.66 6.31
CA ALA A 186 24.56 12.69 5.62
C ALA A 186 25.28 13.20 4.37
N TRP A 187 26.60 13.42 4.46
CA TRP A 187 27.45 13.76 3.33
C TRP A 187 27.42 12.66 2.25
N GLN A 188 27.58 11.40 2.64
CA GLN A 188 27.48 10.25 1.73
C GLN A 188 26.11 10.19 1.04
N ARG A 189 25.01 10.41 1.77
CA ARG A 189 23.65 10.39 1.19
C ARG A 189 23.46 11.52 0.18
N LYS A 190 23.93 12.72 0.49
CA LYS A 190 23.86 13.88 -0.39
C LYS A 190 24.67 13.71 -1.67
N HIS A 191 25.94 13.33 -1.54
CA HIS A 191 26.89 13.36 -2.67
C HIS A 191 27.02 12.04 -3.42
N ILE A 192 26.86 10.90 -2.75
CA ILE A 192 26.98 9.56 -3.37
C ILE A 192 25.61 8.99 -3.72
N CYS A 193 24.65 9.06 -2.79
CA CYS A 193 23.30 8.51 -3.00
C CYS A 193 22.33 9.52 -3.63
N LYS A 194 22.78 10.75 -3.93
CA LYS A 194 22.00 11.82 -4.59
C LYS A 194 20.71 12.23 -3.85
N VAL A 195 20.64 12.02 -2.54
CA VAL A 195 19.57 12.55 -1.67
C VAL A 195 19.94 13.98 -1.27
N THR A 196 19.79 14.91 -2.23
CA THR A 196 20.47 16.22 -2.22
C THR A 196 20.06 17.17 -1.10
N ASP A 197 18.89 16.96 -0.52
CA ASP A 197 18.32 17.76 0.56
C ASP A 197 18.75 17.30 1.97
N THR A 198 19.47 16.18 2.08
CA THR A 198 19.96 15.67 3.36
C THR A 198 20.94 16.66 3.98
N ARG A 199 20.67 17.10 5.21
CA ARG A 199 21.57 17.96 5.97
C ARG A 199 21.51 17.69 7.46
N MET A 200 22.55 18.13 8.16
CA MET A 200 22.53 18.20 9.62
C MET A 200 21.68 19.40 10.07
N MET A 201 21.02 19.23 11.20
CA MET A 201 20.19 20.23 11.87
C MET A 201 20.63 20.36 13.32
N SER A 202 20.79 21.60 13.78
CA SER A 202 21.17 21.88 15.16
C SER A 202 19.99 21.62 16.12
N ARG A 203 20.28 21.44 17.42
CA ARG A 203 19.24 21.38 18.45
C ARG A 203 18.31 22.60 18.46
N LYS A 204 18.87 23.80 18.30
CA LYS A 204 18.09 25.05 18.29
C LYS A 204 17.11 25.05 17.12
N GLU A 205 17.61 24.78 15.92
CA GLU A 205 16.77 24.73 14.72
C GLU A 205 15.69 23.64 14.81
N LEU A 206 16.01 22.48 15.41
CA LEU A 206 15.03 21.42 15.65
C LEU A 206 13.93 21.88 16.62
N ALA A 207 14.29 22.51 17.74
CA ALA A 207 13.34 23.00 18.73
C ALA A 207 12.47 24.15 18.19
N ASP A 208 13.02 24.99 17.31
CA ASP A 208 12.29 26.09 16.67
C ASP A 208 11.21 25.56 15.70
N ARG A 209 11.45 24.41 15.05
CA ARG A 209 10.50 23.79 14.10
C ARG A 209 9.54 22.80 14.74
N GLU A 210 10.04 22.03 15.70
CA GLU A 210 9.38 20.88 16.31
C GLU A 210 9.53 20.95 17.85
N PRO A 211 8.87 21.91 18.51
CA PRO A 211 9.10 22.23 19.93
C PRO A 211 8.72 21.11 20.90
N ASN A 212 7.84 20.19 20.46
CA ASN A 212 7.29 19.11 21.28
C ASN A 212 8.04 17.78 21.13
N LEU A 213 9.09 17.73 20.28
CA LEU A 213 9.98 16.57 20.20
C LEU A 213 10.85 16.43 21.44
N ASN A 214 11.52 15.28 21.57
CA ASN A 214 12.35 14.97 22.72
C ASN A 214 13.38 16.08 23.01
N PRO A 215 13.31 16.76 24.17
CA PRO A 215 14.21 17.87 24.50
C PRO A 215 15.68 17.43 24.70
N GLU A 216 15.93 16.12 24.81
CA GLU A 216 17.27 15.51 24.89
C GLU A 216 17.94 15.37 23.53
N PHE A 217 17.24 15.63 22.41
CA PHE A 217 17.88 15.67 21.10
C PHE A 217 18.95 16.76 21.07
N LYS A 218 20.17 16.36 20.68
CA LYS A 218 21.34 17.25 20.59
C LYS A 218 21.55 17.75 19.16
N PHE A 219 21.10 16.99 18.17
CA PHE A 219 21.06 17.35 16.75
C PHE A 219 20.10 16.41 16.03
N ALA A 220 19.81 16.72 14.76
CA ALA A 220 19.05 15.85 13.88
C ALA A 220 19.67 15.79 12.48
N MET A 221 19.29 14.75 11.73
CA MET A 221 19.39 14.75 10.28
C MET A 221 18.02 15.16 9.71
N TYR A 222 18.02 16.01 8.69
CA TYR A 222 16.82 16.58 8.10
C TYR A 222 16.78 16.41 6.58
N ASN A 223 15.60 16.11 6.06
CA ASN A 223 15.28 16.01 4.64
C ASN A 223 13.98 16.78 4.34
N SER A 224 14.07 17.88 3.58
CA SER A 224 12.92 18.72 3.24
C SER A 224 12.00 18.12 2.18
N SER A 225 12.50 17.17 1.39
CA SER A 225 11.72 16.48 0.35
C SER A 225 10.79 15.41 0.93
N ALA A 226 10.87 15.08 2.21
CA ALA A 226 9.89 14.19 2.81
C ALA A 226 8.51 14.86 2.89
N GLY A 227 7.46 14.09 2.75
CA GLY A 227 6.09 14.61 2.84
C GLY A 227 5.07 13.56 3.25
N CYS A 228 3.84 14.01 3.44
CA CYS A 228 2.71 13.16 3.79
C CYS A 228 1.61 13.25 2.72
N VAL A 229 1.00 12.12 2.39
CA VAL A 229 -0.16 11.99 1.51
C VAL A 229 -1.16 11.00 2.11
N CYS A 230 -2.43 11.11 1.73
CA CYS A 230 -3.40 10.07 2.01
C CYS A 230 -3.19 8.85 1.08
N PRO A 231 -2.74 7.67 1.58
CA PRO A 231 -2.29 6.59 0.70
C PRO A 231 -3.43 5.88 -0.04
N TYR A 232 -4.57 5.66 0.62
CA TYR A 232 -5.77 5.11 -0.03
C TYR A 232 -6.43 6.15 -0.95
N GLY A 233 -6.47 7.43 -0.54
CA GLY A 233 -6.98 8.51 -1.39
C GLY A 233 -6.19 8.65 -2.70
N LEU A 234 -4.85 8.59 -2.63
CA LEU A 234 -4.00 8.61 -3.81
C LEU A 234 -4.24 7.39 -4.72
N THR A 235 -4.30 6.19 -4.14
CA THR A 235 -4.55 4.95 -4.90
C THR A 235 -5.90 4.98 -5.60
N ILE A 236 -6.96 5.41 -4.90
CA ILE A 236 -8.31 5.54 -5.47
C ILE A 236 -8.31 6.60 -6.59
N ALA A 237 -7.68 7.75 -6.37
CA ALA A 237 -7.62 8.82 -7.36
C ALA A 237 -6.87 8.40 -8.65
N TYR A 238 -5.80 7.61 -8.53
CA TYR A 238 -5.16 6.98 -9.70
C TYR A 238 -6.12 6.08 -10.47
N GLY A 239 -6.85 5.22 -9.77
CA GLY A 239 -7.84 4.33 -10.37
C GLY A 239 -8.98 5.09 -11.05
N GLU A 240 -9.56 6.07 -10.36
CA GLU A 240 -10.66 6.89 -10.90
C GLU A 240 -10.22 7.65 -12.14
N ASN A 241 -9.04 8.26 -12.13
CA ASN A 241 -8.51 8.95 -13.31
C ASN A 241 -8.20 7.98 -14.46
N ALA A 242 -7.75 6.75 -14.17
CA ALA A 242 -7.59 5.73 -15.21
C ALA A 242 -8.95 5.38 -15.86
N VAL A 243 -10.02 5.26 -15.06
CA VAL A 243 -11.39 4.99 -15.55
C VAL A 243 -11.95 6.16 -16.35
N GLU A 244 -11.75 7.40 -15.88
CA GLU A 244 -12.10 8.62 -16.63
C GLU A 244 -11.41 8.68 -18.00
N ASN A 245 -10.22 8.08 -18.12
CA ASN A 245 -9.44 7.97 -19.35
C ASN A 245 -9.68 6.65 -20.14
N GLY A 246 -10.73 5.90 -19.79
CA GLY A 246 -11.19 4.74 -20.58
C GLY A 246 -10.70 3.36 -20.10
N ALA A 247 -9.92 3.27 -19.02
CA ALA A 247 -9.60 1.98 -18.42
C ALA A 247 -10.83 1.35 -17.73
N ARG A 248 -10.87 0.02 -17.67
CA ARG A 248 -11.90 -0.72 -16.92
C ARG A 248 -11.30 -1.31 -15.64
N ILE A 249 -12.04 -1.22 -14.54
CA ILE A 249 -11.65 -1.82 -13.26
C ILE A 249 -12.73 -2.79 -12.82
N SER A 250 -12.35 -4.03 -12.55
CA SER A 250 -13.24 -5.07 -12.03
C SER A 250 -12.78 -5.52 -10.64
N LEU A 251 -13.53 -5.09 -9.63
CA LEU A 251 -13.38 -5.48 -8.23
C LEU A 251 -14.07 -6.82 -7.97
N ASN A 252 -13.75 -7.45 -6.83
CA ASN A 252 -14.18 -8.83 -6.50
C ASN A 252 -13.83 -9.85 -7.61
N THR A 253 -12.74 -9.62 -8.33
CA THR A 253 -12.24 -10.47 -9.42
C THR A 253 -10.90 -11.06 -9.03
N ALA A 254 -10.90 -12.30 -8.55
CA ALA A 254 -9.70 -13.06 -8.31
C ALA A 254 -9.27 -13.83 -9.56
N VAL A 255 -7.99 -13.73 -9.90
CA VAL A 255 -7.34 -14.64 -10.84
C VAL A 255 -7.11 -15.97 -10.15
N LEU A 256 -7.55 -17.06 -10.79
CA LEU A 256 -7.55 -18.42 -10.25
C LEU A 256 -6.53 -19.33 -10.95
N GLY A 257 -6.14 -18.99 -12.18
CA GLY A 257 -5.20 -19.76 -12.98
C GLY A 257 -4.92 -19.12 -14.33
N MET A 258 -3.94 -19.66 -15.05
CA MET A 258 -3.60 -19.21 -16.40
C MET A 258 -3.33 -20.42 -17.29
N GLU A 259 -3.77 -20.33 -18.54
CA GLU A 259 -3.42 -21.28 -19.58
C GLU A 259 -2.27 -20.71 -20.41
N LEU A 260 -1.25 -21.55 -20.66
CA LEU A 260 -0.07 -21.18 -21.41
C LEU A 260 0.07 -22.03 -22.67
N THR A 261 0.51 -21.40 -23.75
CA THR A 261 0.95 -22.07 -24.98
C THR A 261 2.28 -21.45 -25.41
N ASP A 262 3.31 -22.29 -25.58
CA ASP A 262 4.66 -21.86 -26.01
C ASP A 262 5.27 -20.71 -25.19
N GLY A 263 5.05 -20.72 -23.87
CA GLY A 263 5.52 -19.66 -22.96
C GLY A 263 4.78 -18.33 -23.14
N LYS A 264 3.56 -18.34 -23.66
CA LYS A 264 2.65 -17.19 -23.71
C LYS A 264 1.38 -17.53 -22.92
N ILE A 265 0.93 -16.62 -22.06
CA ILE A 265 -0.40 -16.68 -21.45
C ILE A 265 -1.43 -16.46 -22.55
N VAL A 266 -2.28 -17.46 -22.80
CA VAL A 266 -3.35 -17.39 -23.80
C VAL A 266 -4.71 -17.12 -23.18
N SER A 267 -4.92 -17.55 -21.93
CA SER A 267 -6.11 -17.23 -21.17
C SER A 267 -5.83 -17.11 -19.67
N VAL A 268 -6.61 -16.28 -18.99
CA VAL A 268 -6.57 -16.06 -17.54
C VAL A 268 -7.94 -16.42 -16.98
N GLU A 269 -7.97 -17.41 -16.09
CA GLU A 269 -9.18 -17.84 -15.41
C GLU A 269 -9.46 -16.95 -14.20
N THR A 270 -10.70 -16.48 -14.08
CA THR A 270 -11.17 -15.72 -12.92
C THR A 270 -12.44 -16.33 -12.36
N ASN A 271 -12.85 -15.90 -11.16
CA ASN A 271 -14.18 -16.20 -10.63
C ASN A 271 -15.34 -15.56 -11.42
N ARG A 272 -15.05 -14.72 -12.43
CA ARG A 272 -16.01 -13.93 -13.21
C ARG A 272 -15.97 -14.22 -14.72
N GLY A 273 -15.36 -15.34 -15.11
CA GLY A 273 -15.15 -15.76 -16.50
C GLY A 273 -13.69 -15.75 -16.92
N ARG A 274 -13.43 -16.25 -18.12
CA ARG A 274 -12.11 -16.36 -18.75
C ARG A 274 -11.80 -15.13 -19.61
N ILE A 275 -10.62 -14.57 -19.41
CA ILE A 275 -10.12 -13.38 -20.09
C ILE A 275 -8.96 -13.78 -21.00
N TYR A 276 -8.82 -13.15 -22.16
CA TYR A 276 -7.79 -13.45 -23.17
C TYR A 276 -6.93 -12.21 -23.45
N PRO A 277 -6.01 -11.85 -22.52
CA PRO A 277 -5.20 -10.65 -22.66
C PRO A 277 -4.03 -10.82 -23.64
N GLU A 278 -3.62 -9.74 -24.30
CA GLU A 278 -2.35 -9.76 -25.05
C GLU A 278 -1.13 -9.67 -24.14
N ILE A 279 -1.17 -8.82 -23.12
CA ILE A 279 -0.14 -8.66 -22.08
C ILE A 279 -0.77 -8.76 -20.68
N VAL A 280 -0.06 -9.40 -19.76
CA VAL A 280 -0.41 -9.45 -18.34
C VAL A 280 0.64 -8.69 -17.53
N VAL A 281 0.17 -7.80 -16.64
CA VAL A 281 1.00 -7.10 -15.65
C VAL A 281 0.68 -7.66 -14.27
N ASN A 282 1.68 -8.27 -13.63
CA ASN A 282 1.58 -8.77 -12.27
C ASN A 282 1.95 -7.66 -11.26
N ALA A 283 0.93 -7.06 -10.64
CA ALA A 283 1.05 -6.05 -9.61
C ALA A 283 0.37 -6.48 -8.30
N ALA A 284 0.33 -7.80 -8.03
CA ALA A 284 -0.49 -8.40 -6.98
C ALA A 284 0.10 -8.27 -5.55
N GLY A 285 1.06 -7.37 -5.34
CA GLY A 285 1.64 -7.07 -4.03
C GLY A 285 2.21 -8.32 -3.36
N VAL A 286 1.72 -8.66 -2.16
CA VAL A 286 2.19 -9.83 -1.40
C VAL A 286 1.87 -11.15 -2.12
N LEU A 287 0.89 -11.14 -3.03
CA LEU A 287 0.49 -12.31 -3.83
C LEU A 287 1.20 -12.38 -5.19
N ALA A 288 2.16 -11.48 -5.45
CA ALA A 288 2.84 -11.43 -6.74
C ALA A 288 3.67 -12.69 -7.03
N GLU A 289 4.16 -13.42 -6.01
CA GLU A 289 4.81 -14.71 -6.24
C GLU A 289 3.82 -15.80 -6.67
N ASP A 290 2.58 -15.79 -6.17
CA ASP A 290 1.57 -16.79 -6.53
C ASP A 290 1.08 -16.55 -7.97
N ILE A 291 0.91 -15.29 -8.38
CA ILE A 291 0.60 -14.95 -9.77
C ILE A 291 1.75 -15.34 -10.71
N ALA A 292 3.01 -15.17 -10.28
CA ALA A 292 4.17 -15.62 -11.04
C ALA A 292 4.19 -17.15 -11.19
N GLU A 293 3.86 -17.88 -10.12
CA GLU A 293 3.74 -19.34 -10.13
C GLU A 293 2.62 -19.81 -11.07
N MET A 294 1.42 -19.20 -10.99
CA MET A 294 0.30 -19.50 -11.91
C MET A 294 0.68 -19.29 -13.38
N ALA A 295 1.58 -18.34 -13.64
CA ALA A 295 2.09 -18.03 -14.97
C ALA A 295 3.33 -18.86 -15.37
N GLY A 296 3.76 -19.84 -14.57
CA GLY A 296 4.95 -20.65 -14.83
C GLY A 296 6.26 -19.85 -14.85
N ASP A 297 6.30 -18.69 -14.18
CA ASP A 297 7.40 -17.71 -14.23
C ASP A 297 7.82 -17.25 -12.82
N ARG A 298 7.74 -18.14 -11.82
CA ARG A 298 8.26 -17.85 -10.48
C ARG A 298 9.78 -17.99 -10.48
N PHE A 299 10.46 -16.85 -10.41
CA PHE A 299 11.91 -16.76 -10.22
C PHE A 299 12.32 -16.03 -8.93
N TYR A 300 11.33 -15.57 -8.15
CA TYR A 300 11.53 -14.88 -6.87
C TYR A 300 10.59 -15.43 -5.81
N SER A 301 10.80 -15.02 -4.56
CA SER A 301 9.88 -15.31 -3.46
C SER A 301 9.65 -14.11 -2.57
N ILE A 302 8.47 -14.07 -1.98
CA ILE A 302 8.05 -13.04 -1.06
C ILE A 302 8.02 -13.62 0.35
N HIS A 303 8.76 -13.00 1.27
CA HIS A 303 8.60 -13.23 2.70
C HIS A 303 7.77 -12.07 3.31
N PRO A 304 6.53 -12.35 3.75
CA PRO A 304 5.66 -11.29 4.25
C PRO A 304 6.14 -10.70 5.58
N ARG A 305 6.07 -9.37 5.70
CA ARG A 305 6.47 -8.65 6.92
C ARG A 305 5.34 -7.76 7.43
N ARG A 306 4.78 -8.09 8.60
CA ARG A 306 3.72 -7.33 9.26
C ARG A 306 4.24 -6.04 9.88
N GLY A 307 3.42 -4.99 9.86
CA GLY A 307 3.68 -3.74 10.55
C GLY A 307 2.41 -3.17 11.13
N THR A 308 2.39 -2.98 12.45
CA THR A 308 1.25 -2.43 13.20
C THR A 308 1.43 -0.94 13.42
N ASN A 309 0.39 -0.16 13.09
CA ASN A 309 0.31 1.27 13.32
C ASN A 309 -0.87 1.61 14.23
N SER A 310 -0.74 2.73 14.95
CA SER A 310 -1.83 3.38 15.68
C SER A 310 -2.06 4.77 15.12
N ILE A 311 -3.32 5.15 14.95
CA ILE A 311 -3.73 6.51 14.59
C ILE A 311 -4.29 7.17 15.84
N LEU A 312 -3.76 8.35 16.16
CA LEU A 312 -4.17 9.17 17.29
C LEU A 312 -5.19 10.21 16.85
N ASP A 313 -6.00 10.67 17.79
CA ASP A 313 -6.95 11.76 17.62
C ASP A 313 -6.28 13.06 17.13
N LYS A 314 -7.01 13.91 16.41
CA LYS A 314 -6.51 15.19 15.89
C LYS A 314 -5.95 16.11 16.98
N LYS A 315 -6.42 16.00 18.23
CA LYS A 315 -5.85 16.76 19.36
C LYS A 315 -4.37 16.46 19.62
N ALA A 316 -3.87 15.31 19.17
CA ALA A 316 -2.47 14.93 19.29
C ALA A 316 -1.62 15.47 18.13
N GLY A 317 -2.23 15.99 17.04
CA GLY A 317 -1.53 16.49 15.85
C GLY A 317 -0.43 17.50 16.18
N SER A 318 -0.68 18.41 17.12
CA SER A 318 0.30 19.44 17.51
C SER A 318 1.56 18.90 18.22
N LEU A 319 1.61 17.60 18.58
CA LEU A 319 2.77 17.02 19.24
C LEU A 319 3.96 16.82 18.28
N VAL A 320 3.70 16.61 16.99
CA VAL A 320 4.73 16.43 15.95
C VAL A 320 4.17 16.98 14.65
N MET A 321 4.80 17.99 14.05
CA MET A 321 4.27 18.67 12.87
C MET A 321 4.71 18.04 11.54
N GLY A 322 5.81 17.28 11.53
CA GLY A 322 6.35 16.60 10.36
C GLY A 322 6.45 15.08 10.53
N ILE A 323 7.49 14.50 9.94
CA ILE A 323 7.81 13.08 10.08
C ILE A 323 9.01 12.95 11.01
N SER A 324 8.85 12.32 12.17
CA SER A 324 9.89 12.30 13.20
C SER A 324 10.20 10.90 13.69
N SER A 325 11.48 10.66 13.96
CA SER A 325 11.97 9.40 14.53
C SER A 325 13.23 9.61 15.35
N ILE A 326 13.59 8.59 16.14
CA ILE A 326 14.83 8.52 16.91
C ILE A 326 15.71 7.37 16.42
N LYS A 327 17.02 7.63 16.32
CA LYS A 327 18.04 6.57 16.19
C LYS A 327 18.96 6.58 17.42
N THR A 328 19.04 5.44 18.10
CA THR A 328 19.96 5.20 19.21
C THR A 328 21.00 4.16 18.81
N TRP A 329 22.22 4.24 19.38
CA TRP A 329 23.28 3.26 19.13
C TRP A 329 22.90 1.81 19.44
N LYS A 330 22.03 1.57 20.43
CA LYS A 330 21.60 0.25 20.90
C LYS A 330 20.52 -0.44 20.04
N THR A 331 20.30 -0.02 18.80
CA THR A 331 19.29 -0.70 17.97
C THR A 331 19.85 -2.00 17.41
N ASN A 332 19.30 -3.11 17.92
CA ASN A 332 19.56 -4.48 17.47
C ASN A 332 19.54 -4.60 15.94
N ALA A 333 20.23 -5.63 15.43
CA ALA A 333 20.35 -6.03 14.02
C ALA A 333 19.02 -6.47 13.36
N SER A 334 17.92 -5.73 13.54
CA SER A 334 16.67 -5.95 12.80
C SER A 334 16.76 -5.25 11.44
N HIS A 335 16.28 -5.90 10.38
CA HIS A 335 16.25 -5.39 8.99
C HIS A 335 15.25 -4.24 8.78
N THR A 336 14.89 -3.49 9.82
CA THR A 336 13.72 -2.61 9.83
C THR A 336 14.16 -1.19 10.16
N LYS A 337 13.60 -0.19 9.46
CA LYS A 337 13.82 1.24 9.73
C LYS A 337 13.36 1.65 11.14
N GLY A 338 12.60 0.77 11.80
CA GLY A 338 12.20 0.94 13.18
C GLY A 338 11.02 1.89 13.41
N GLY A 339 10.29 2.27 12.36
CA GLY A 339 9.09 3.12 12.43
C GLY A 339 9.36 4.54 12.92
N GLY A 340 8.34 5.39 12.88
CA GLY A 340 8.39 6.78 13.32
C GLY A 340 7.02 7.30 13.77
N ILE A 341 6.91 8.62 13.78
CA ILE A 341 5.67 9.37 13.96
C ILE A 341 5.48 10.20 12.70
N LEU A 342 4.29 10.16 12.13
CA LEU A 342 3.94 10.93 10.94
C LEU A 342 2.68 11.77 11.20
N HIS A 343 2.80 13.08 11.01
CA HIS A 343 1.65 13.99 10.96
C HIS A 343 0.93 13.83 9.63
N THR A 344 -0.32 13.34 9.69
CA THR A 344 -1.10 13.06 8.47
C THR A 344 -1.67 14.34 7.86
N VAL A 345 -1.97 14.34 6.56
CA VAL A 345 -2.70 15.43 5.85
C VAL A 345 -4.14 15.69 6.36
N HIS A 346 -4.53 15.02 7.45
CA HIS A 346 -5.82 15.15 8.14
C HIS A 346 -5.63 15.45 9.64
N ASP A 347 -4.43 15.87 10.05
CA ASP A 347 -4.04 16.27 11.40
C ASP A 347 -4.08 15.21 12.49
N ASN A 348 -4.33 13.94 12.13
CA ASN A 348 -4.03 12.82 13.01
C ASN A 348 -2.52 12.57 13.07
N LEU A 349 -2.04 12.03 14.19
CA LEU A 349 -0.71 11.42 14.24
C LEU A 349 -0.81 9.91 13.98
N LEU A 350 0.09 9.41 13.14
CA LEU A 350 0.29 7.99 12.92
C LEU A 350 1.58 7.57 13.61
N VAL A 351 1.51 6.56 14.47
CA VAL A 351 2.63 6.08 15.29
C VAL A 351 2.91 4.62 14.95
N GLY A 352 4.14 4.35 14.51
CA GLY A 352 4.59 3.03 14.06
C GLY A 352 5.31 3.11 12.72
N PRO A 353 5.38 2.01 11.97
CA PRO A 353 5.03 0.65 12.35
C PRO A 353 6.23 -0.10 12.95
N ASN A 354 5.95 -1.20 13.63
CA ASN A 354 6.96 -2.24 13.84
C ASN A 354 7.17 -3.07 12.55
N ALA A 355 8.01 -4.09 12.66
CA ALA A 355 8.23 -5.05 11.60
C ALA A 355 8.46 -6.44 12.19
N VAL A 356 7.58 -7.37 11.83
CA VAL A 356 7.56 -8.75 12.31
C VAL A 356 7.43 -9.66 11.09
N GLU A 357 8.37 -10.58 10.92
CA GLU A 357 8.30 -11.59 9.86
C GLU A 357 7.11 -12.53 10.11
N THR A 358 6.41 -12.92 9.06
CA THR A 358 5.28 -13.85 9.16
C THR A 358 5.15 -14.72 7.92
N PRO A 359 4.76 -16.00 8.06
CA PRO A 359 4.42 -16.83 6.89
C PRO A 359 3.08 -16.42 6.24
N GLU A 360 2.27 -15.62 6.94
CA GLU A 360 0.90 -15.29 6.55
C GLU A 360 0.85 -14.02 5.68
N LYS A 361 0.36 -14.17 4.44
CA LYS A 361 0.24 -13.06 3.49
C LYS A 361 -0.89 -12.08 3.81
N GLU A 362 -1.94 -12.55 4.49
CA GLU A 362 -3.20 -11.81 4.65
C GLU A 362 -3.67 -11.71 6.11
N ASN A 363 -2.75 -11.81 7.07
CA ASN A 363 -3.03 -11.60 8.49
C ASN A 363 -2.85 -10.13 8.89
N TYR A 364 -3.98 -9.44 9.07
CA TYR A 364 -4.05 -8.03 9.47
C TYR A 364 -4.43 -7.84 10.94
N ALA A 365 -4.39 -8.90 11.76
CA ALA A 365 -4.69 -8.78 13.18
C ALA A 365 -3.73 -7.80 13.86
N THR A 366 -4.16 -7.19 14.94
CA THR A 366 -3.34 -6.32 15.80
C THR A 366 -3.11 -7.01 17.13
N SER A 367 -1.91 -6.87 17.69
CA SER A 367 -1.60 -7.39 19.03
C SER A 367 -1.20 -6.26 19.96
N LYS A 368 -1.65 -6.33 21.21
CA LYS A 368 -1.30 -5.35 22.25
C LYS A 368 0.22 -5.19 22.39
N ASN A 369 0.97 -6.29 22.39
CA ASN A 369 2.43 -6.27 22.48
C ASN A 369 3.09 -5.47 21.34
N SER A 370 2.52 -5.51 20.12
CA SER A 370 3.02 -4.71 19.00
C SER A 370 2.80 -3.22 19.23
N ILE A 371 1.62 -2.84 19.72
CA ILE A 371 1.28 -1.46 20.04
C ILE A 371 2.18 -0.95 21.17
N ASP A 372 2.31 -1.71 22.25
CA ASP A 372 3.14 -1.35 23.40
C ASP A 372 4.61 -1.17 23.00
N ALA A 373 5.16 -2.07 22.18
CA ALA A 373 6.53 -1.97 21.68
C ALA A 373 6.73 -0.73 20.79
N VAL A 374 5.76 -0.41 19.93
CA VAL A 374 5.77 0.79 19.10
C VAL A 374 5.76 2.04 19.98
N PHE A 375 4.85 2.14 20.95
CA PHE A 375 4.76 3.31 21.84
C PHE A 375 5.97 3.46 22.74
N ALA A 376 6.49 2.36 23.31
CA ALA A 376 7.70 2.38 24.12
C ALA A 376 8.88 3.00 23.34
N LYS A 377 9.01 2.66 22.06
CA LYS A 377 10.00 3.26 21.18
C LYS A 377 9.67 4.72 20.84
N GLN A 378 8.46 5.01 20.36
CA GLN A 378 8.15 6.34 19.82
C GLN A 378 7.99 7.41 20.90
N LYS A 379 7.75 7.04 22.17
CA LYS A 379 7.87 7.94 23.32
C LYS A 379 9.28 8.50 23.52
N MET A 380 10.30 7.82 22.98
CA MET A 380 11.66 8.36 22.94
C MET A 380 11.82 9.46 21.87
N THR A 381 10.93 9.51 20.87
CA THR A 381 10.85 10.59 19.86
C THR A 381 10.01 11.77 20.37
N ALA A 382 8.83 11.49 20.92
CA ALA A 382 7.92 12.49 21.49
C ALA A 382 7.35 11.97 22.82
N LYS A 383 7.86 12.52 23.93
CA LYS A 383 7.55 12.02 25.29
C LYS A 383 6.06 12.15 25.68
N ALA A 384 5.36 13.10 25.07
CA ALA A 384 3.96 13.39 25.34
C ALA A 384 2.95 12.42 24.67
N LEU A 385 3.42 11.50 23.81
CA LEU A 385 2.54 10.50 23.20
C LEU A 385 1.80 9.67 24.25
N SER A 386 0.48 9.50 24.05
CA SER A 386 -0.37 8.69 24.92
C SER A 386 -1.15 7.67 24.13
N GLU A 387 -1.16 6.42 24.62
CA GLU A 387 -2.02 5.35 24.11
C GLU A 387 -3.51 5.68 24.30
N ARG A 388 -3.86 6.60 25.22
CA ARG A 388 -5.24 7.06 25.44
C ARG A 388 -5.80 7.88 24.27
N ASP A 389 -4.91 8.37 23.40
CA ASP A 389 -5.30 9.18 22.25
C ASP A 389 -5.51 8.32 20.99
N ILE A 390 -5.29 7.00 21.07
CA ILE A 390 -5.51 6.08 19.96
C ILE A 390 -7.02 6.05 19.62
N ILE A 391 -7.34 6.38 18.37
CA ILE A 391 -8.70 6.26 17.83
C ILE A 391 -8.87 5.01 16.97
N THR A 392 -7.80 4.51 16.35
CA THR A 392 -7.82 3.23 15.62
C THR A 392 -6.41 2.66 15.46
N TYR A 393 -6.33 1.38 15.15
CA TYR A 393 -5.10 0.64 14.85
C TYR A 393 -5.28 -0.22 13.61
N PHE A 394 -4.19 -0.52 12.91
CA PHE A 394 -4.21 -1.42 11.76
C PHE A 394 -2.86 -2.10 11.57
N THR A 395 -2.86 -3.27 10.93
CA THR A 395 -1.64 -3.97 10.52
C THR A 395 -1.60 -4.15 9.02
N GLY A 396 -0.55 -3.65 8.38
CA GLY A 396 -0.23 -3.95 6.98
C GLY A 396 0.73 -5.13 6.85
N VAL A 397 0.73 -5.78 5.68
CA VAL A 397 1.68 -6.85 5.32
C VAL A 397 2.48 -6.37 4.11
N ARG A 398 3.81 -6.34 4.24
CA ARG A 398 4.72 -5.89 3.16
C ARG A 398 5.17 -7.07 2.33
N ALA A 399 5.29 -6.85 1.01
CA ALA A 399 5.78 -7.84 0.05
C ALA A 399 7.31 -7.75 -0.10
N ALA A 400 8.05 -8.21 0.91
CA ALA A 400 9.52 -8.17 0.86
C ALA A 400 10.09 -9.37 0.10
N THR A 401 11.07 -9.12 -0.77
CA THR A 401 11.96 -10.16 -1.32
C THR A 401 13.19 -10.31 -0.43
N PHE A 402 13.89 -11.44 -0.52
CA PHE A 402 15.10 -11.67 0.26
C PHE A 402 16.23 -10.69 -0.09
N GLU A 403 16.26 -10.20 -1.33
CA GLU A 403 17.16 -9.17 -1.83
C GLU A 403 16.91 -7.79 -1.20
N GLU A 404 15.74 -7.62 -0.58
CA GLU A 404 15.22 -6.37 -0.04
C GLU A 404 15.14 -5.26 -1.10
N ASP A 405 14.77 -5.62 -2.33
CA ASP A 405 14.63 -4.71 -3.47
C ASP A 405 13.39 -5.04 -4.32
N PHE A 406 13.10 -4.19 -5.31
CA PHE A 406 11.95 -4.38 -6.20
C PHE A 406 12.27 -5.33 -7.37
N ILE A 407 11.21 -5.83 -7.99
CA ILE A 407 11.26 -6.63 -9.22
C ILE A 407 10.38 -5.91 -10.24
N ILE A 408 11.02 -5.16 -11.14
CA ILE A 408 10.38 -4.41 -12.22
C ILE A 408 10.99 -4.88 -13.54
N GLU A 409 10.49 -5.99 -14.08
CA GLU A 409 11.08 -6.63 -15.27
C GLU A 409 10.08 -7.52 -16.01
N LYS A 410 10.43 -7.89 -17.26
CA LYS A 410 9.66 -8.83 -18.09
C LYS A 410 9.82 -10.25 -17.55
N GLY A 411 8.83 -11.10 -17.77
CA GLY A 411 8.88 -12.52 -17.40
C GLY A 411 10.11 -13.21 -18.01
N HIS A 412 10.72 -14.13 -17.25
CA HIS A 412 11.90 -14.87 -17.69
C HIS A 412 11.52 -16.02 -18.63
N LYS A 413 10.37 -16.66 -18.36
CA LYS A 413 9.87 -17.83 -19.10
C LYS A 413 8.64 -17.49 -19.94
N THR A 414 7.83 -16.57 -19.44
CA THR A 414 6.52 -16.19 -19.96
C THR A 414 6.58 -14.82 -20.64
N ARG A 415 6.51 -14.86 -21.97
CA ARG A 415 6.91 -13.76 -22.87
C ARG A 415 6.01 -12.54 -22.83
N ASN A 416 4.75 -12.70 -22.43
CA ASN A 416 3.76 -11.63 -22.33
C ASN A 416 3.39 -11.28 -20.88
N LEU A 417 4.30 -11.54 -19.95
CA LEU A 417 4.17 -11.17 -18.54
C LEU A 417 5.18 -10.06 -18.19
N ILE A 418 4.74 -9.09 -17.39
CA ILE A 418 5.59 -8.06 -16.79
C ILE A 418 5.35 -8.06 -15.28
N HIS A 419 6.42 -8.16 -14.50
CA HIS A 419 6.36 -8.15 -13.04
C HIS A 419 6.57 -6.73 -12.49
N CYS A 420 5.67 -6.34 -11.60
CA CYS A 420 5.82 -5.24 -10.66
C CYS A 420 5.67 -5.80 -9.24
N ALA A 421 6.71 -6.47 -8.75
CA ALA A 421 6.69 -7.29 -7.55
C ALA A 421 7.76 -6.84 -6.52
N GLY A 422 7.70 -7.41 -5.31
CA GLY A 422 8.61 -7.03 -4.22
C GLY A 422 8.37 -5.62 -3.66
N ILE A 423 7.22 -5.01 -3.98
CA ILE A 423 6.90 -3.63 -3.62
C ILE A 423 6.57 -3.52 -2.12
N GLN A 424 7.60 -3.22 -1.34
CA GLN A 424 7.52 -2.79 0.05
C GLN A 424 7.92 -1.31 0.17
N SER A 425 8.03 -0.74 1.39
CA SER A 425 8.52 0.64 1.57
C SER A 425 9.85 0.85 0.82
N PRO A 426 9.99 1.90 -0.02
CA PRO A 426 9.10 3.07 -0.17
C PRO A 426 8.07 2.99 -1.32
N GLY A 427 7.36 1.86 -1.47
CA GLY A 427 6.49 1.54 -2.61
C GLY A 427 5.46 2.59 -3.00
N LEU A 428 4.87 3.28 -2.02
CA LEU A 428 3.98 4.43 -2.28
C LEU A 428 4.73 5.50 -3.07
N THR A 429 5.86 5.98 -2.52
CA THR A 429 6.71 7.02 -3.11
C THR A 429 7.21 6.68 -4.50
N THR A 430 7.47 5.40 -4.77
CA THR A 430 8.05 4.97 -6.05
C THR A 430 7.02 4.74 -7.15
N ALA A 431 5.74 4.59 -6.79
CA ALA A 431 4.70 4.18 -7.72
C ALA A 431 4.58 5.06 -8.99
N PRO A 432 4.70 6.40 -8.94
CA PRO A 432 4.62 7.22 -10.16
C PRO A 432 5.76 6.91 -11.14
N ALA A 433 6.99 6.69 -10.64
CA ALA A 433 8.14 6.42 -11.48
C ALA A 433 8.17 4.97 -11.99
N VAL A 434 7.80 4.01 -11.14
CA VAL A 434 7.67 2.60 -11.53
C VAL A 434 6.63 2.43 -12.63
N ALA A 435 5.50 3.16 -12.55
CA ALA A 435 4.45 3.07 -13.55
C ALA A 435 4.91 3.48 -14.95
N LEU A 436 5.76 4.49 -15.08
CA LEU A 436 6.32 4.91 -16.37
C LEU A 436 7.19 3.83 -17.00
N ASP A 437 8.04 3.16 -16.20
CA ASP A 437 8.90 2.10 -16.74
C ASP A 437 8.09 0.85 -17.12
N VAL A 438 7.06 0.50 -16.34
CA VAL A 438 6.14 -0.60 -16.70
C VAL A 438 5.33 -0.26 -17.94
N GLU A 439 4.79 0.96 -18.03
CA GLU A 439 4.08 1.47 -19.21
C GLU A 439 4.95 1.36 -20.46
N LYS A 440 6.20 1.84 -20.39
CA LYS A 440 7.17 1.70 -21.47
C LYS A 440 7.39 0.24 -21.87
N MET A 441 7.57 -0.67 -20.91
CA MET A 441 7.77 -2.10 -21.21
C MET A 441 6.56 -2.73 -21.92
N VAL A 442 5.34 -2.32 -21.54
CA VAL A 442 4.09 -2.76 -22.17
C VAL A 442 4.00 -2.24 -23.60
N VAL A 443 4.20 -0.92 -23.80
CA VAL A 443 4.13 -0.28 -25.12
C VAL A 443 5.15 -0.91 -26.07
N GLU A 444 6.41 -1.04 -25.66
CA GLU A 444 7.45 -1.70 -26.46
C GLU A 444 7.10 -3.15 -26.83
N ALA A 445 6.39 -3.87 -25.95
CA ALA A 445 5.99 -5.25 -26.22
C ALA A 445 4.83 -5.32 -27.23
N LEU A 446 3.87 -4.40 -27.17
CA LEU A 446 2.78 -4.29 -28.13
C LEU A 446 3.24 -3.78 -29.50
N GLU A 447 4.18 -2.83 -29.54
CA GLU A 447 4.73 -2.22 -30.76
C GLU A 447 5.42 -3.23 -31.69
N LYS A 448 5.88 -4.35 -31.15
CA LYS A 448 6.41 -5.49 -31.95
C LYS A 448 5.36 -6.15 -32.83
N LYS A 449 4.07 -5.97 -32.52
CA LYS A 449 2.94 -6.60 -33.23
C LYS A 449 2.06 -5.58 -33.94
N ARG A 450 1.83 -4.41 -33.34
CA ARG A 450 0.96 -3.36 -33.88
C ARG A 450 1.41 -1.98 -33.42
N LYS A 451 1.11 -0.94 -34.19
CA LYS A 451 1.32 0.45 -33.76
C LYS A 451 0.47 0.75 -32.51
N VAL A 452 1.09 1.36 -31.50
CA VAL A 452 0.43 1.89 -30.31
C VAL A 452 0.33 3.41 -30.46
N GLU A 453 -0.89 3.95 -30.46
CA GLU A 453 -1.11 5.38 -30.67
C GLU A 453 -1.42 6.08 -29.34
N PRO A 454 -0.96 7.34 -29.16
CA PRO A 454 -1.40 8.15 -28.03
C PRO A 454 -2.93 8.32 -28.02
N ASN A 455 -3.50 8.36 -26.82
CA ASN A 455 -4.90 8.67 -26.59
C ASN A 455 -5.09 10.21 -26.66
N PRO A 456 -5.79 10.75 -27.67
CA PRO A 456 -6.00 12.20 -27.80
C PRO A 456 -6.91 12.77 -26.71
N ASP A 457 -7.71 11.92 -26.07
CA ASP A 457 -8.68 12.29 -25.04
C ASP A 457 -8.11 12.16 -23.63
N PHE A 458 -6.80 11.87 -23.49
CA PHE A 458 -6.18 11.72 -22.18
C PHE A 458 -6.21 13.03 -21.39
N ASP A 459 -6.91 13.02 -20.26
CA ASP A 459 -6.93 14.09 -19.26
C ASP A 459 -6.14 13.67 -18.02
N PRO A 460 -4.96 14.28 -17.75
CA PRO A 460 -4.19 13.98 -16.56
C PRO A 460 -4.87 14.46 -15.27
N VAL A 461 -5.87 15.35 -15.36
CA VAL A 461 -6.51 16.01 -14.23
C VAL A 461 -7.80 15.27 -13.83
N ARG A 462 -7.84 14.79 -12.59
CA ARG A 462 -9.04 14.19 -12.00
C ARG A 462 -9.97 15.26 -11.44
N LYS A 463 -11.26 15.16 -11.74
CA LYS A 463 -12.30 16.03 -11.19
C LYS A 463 -12.74 15.52 -9.82
N ALA A 464 -12.11 16.03 -8.75
CA ALA A 464 -12.52 15.69 -7.39
C ALA A 464 -13.83 16.39 -6.98
N PRO A 465 -14.67 15.75 -6.15
CA PRO A 465 -15.79 16.41 -5.52
C PRO A 465 -15.30 17.50 -4.54
N PRO A 466 -16.13 18.51 -4.24
CA PRO A 466 -15.81 19.53 -3.25
C PRO A 466 -15.58 18.91 -1.87
N VAL A 467 -14.65 19.50 -1.10
CA VAL A 467 -14.40 19.13 0.30
C VAL A 467 -14.92 20.26 1.18
N LEU A 468 -16.12 20.09 1.73
CA LEU A 468 -16.86 21.19 2.35
C LEU A 468 -16.09 21.85 3.49
N SER A 469 -15.45 21.04 4.33
CA SER A 469 -14.65 21.50 5.47
C SER A 469 -13.48 22.43 5.08
N ARG A 470 -13.12 22.51 3.80
CA ARG A 470 -12.05 23.38 3.28
C ARG A 470 -12.53 24.61 2.52
N LEU A 471 -13.84 24.70 2.25
CA LEU A 471 -14.45 25.85 1.58
C LEU A 471 -14.72 26.99 2.58
N SER A 472 -14.73 28.23 2.10
CA SER A 472 -15.20 29.39 2.88
C SER A 472 -16.71 29.31 3.14
N ASP A 473 -17.22 30.11 4.09
CA ASP A 473 -18.65 30.15 4.37
C ASP A 473 -19.46 30.64 3.15
N GLU A 474 -18.93 31.57 2.35
CA GLU A 474 -19.57 32.01 1.11
C GLU A 474 -19.65 30.89 0.06
N GLU A 475 -18.54 30.16 -0.14
CA GLU A 475 -18.48 29.03 -1.07
C GLU A 475 -19.42 27.90 -0.65
N ARG A 476 -19.45 27.56 0.65
CA ARG A 476 -20.39 26.57 1.21
C ARG A 476 -21.83 27.00 0.98
N ASN A 477 -22.19 28.24 1.30
CA ASN A 477 -23.54 28.76 1.12
C ASN A 477 -23.97 28.82 -0.35
N HIS A 478 -23.03 29.03 -1.27
CA HIS A 478 -23.31 28.91 -2.70
C HIS A 478 -23.61 27.45 -3.09
N LEU A 479 -22.73 26.52 -2.71
CA LEU A 479 -22.88 25.10 -3.02
C LEU A 479 -24.16 24.50 -2.43
N ILE A 480 -24.54 24.88 -1.21
CA ILE A 480 -25.79 24.44 -0.56
C ILE A 480 -27.03 24.98 -1.29
N ARG A 481 -26.98 26.20 -1.84
CA ARG A 481 -28.08 26.74 -2.65
C ARG A 481 -28.26 25.98 -3.97
N GLU A 482 -27.18 25.49 -4.56
CA GLU A 482 -27.22 24.67 -5.78
C GLU A 482 -27.67 23.24 -5.48
N ASN A 483 -27.19 22.67 -4.38
CA ASN A 483 -27.57 21.33 -3.92
C ASN A 483 -27.72 21.30 -2.39
N PRO A 484 -28.97 21.29 -1.87
CA PRO A 484 -29.23 21.26 -0.42
C PRO A 484 -28.65 20.06 0.32
N ASP A 485 -28.33 18.95 -0.34
CA ASP A 485 -27.70 17.78 0.31
C ASP A 485 -26.33 18.13 0.92
N TYR A 486 -25.64 19.17 0.43
CA TYR A 486 -24.40 19.67 1.04
C TYR A 486 -24.65 20.39 2.39
N GLY A 487 -25.89 20.79 2.68
CA GLY A 487 -26.27 21.40 3.96
C GLY A 487 -26.57 20.38 5.06
N GLU A 488 -26.75 19.10 4.71
CA GLU A 488 -27.07 18.04 5.67
C GLU A 488 -25.80 17.37 6.18
N ILE A 489 -25.29 17.79 7.35
CA ILE A 489 -24.08 17.21 7.95
C ILE A 489 -24.36 15.84 8.57
N VAL A 490 -23.73 14.81 8.01
CA VAL A 490 -23.86 13.41 8.42
C VAL A 490 -22.78 13.02 9.44
N CYS A 491 -21.54 13.45 9.24
CA CYS A 491 -20.43 13.18 10.16
C CYS A 491 -19.91 14.48 10.78
N ARG A 492 -20.19 14.71 12.07
CA ARG A 492 -19.76 15.94 12.74
C ARG A 492 -18.26 16.01 13.03
N CYS A 493 -17.61 14.88 13.32
CA CYS A 493 -16.19 14.90 13.69
C CYS A 493 -15.24 15.12 12.49
N GLU A 494 -15.72 14.85 11.27
CA GLU A 494 -14.98 15.11 10.03
C GLU A 494 -15.67 16.16 9.15
N GLU A 495 -16.79 16.74 9.62
CA GLU A 495 -17.61 17.73 8.90
C GLU A 495 -18.04 17.29 7.49
N ILE A 496 -18.55 16.05 7.39
CA ILE A 496 -18.96 15.46 6.10
C ILE A 496 -20.46 15.56 5.92
N SER A 497 -20.86 16.10 4.78
CA SER A 497 -22.24 16.25 4.33
C SER A 497 -22.79 15.01 3.62
N LYS A 498 -24.11 14.93 3.50
CA LYS A 498 -24.79 13.97 2.63
C LYS A 498 -24.40 14.16 1.16
N GLY A 499 -24.24 15.41 0.71
CA GLY A 499 -23.77 15.72 -0.64
C GLY A 499 -22.44 15.04 -0.98
N GLU A 500 -21.44 15.15 -0.10
CA GLU A 500 -20.14 14.46 -0.28
C GLU A 500 -20.27 12.93 -0.32
N ILE A 501 -21.17 12.36 0.48
CA ILE A 501 -21.44 10.91 0.46
C ILE A 501 -22.07 10.49 -0.88
N LEU A 502 -23.01 11.29 -1.40
CA LEU A 502 -23.63 11.03 -2.69
C LEU A 502 -22.64 11.20 -3.85
N ASP A 503 -21.71 12.15 -3.77
CA ASP A 503 -20.63 12.27 -4.75
C ASP A 503 -19.72 11.04 -4.75
N ALA A 504 -19.39 10.50 -3.57
CA ALA A 504 -18.62 9.26 -3.45
C ALA A 504 -19.35 8.06 -4.06
N LEU A 505 -20.69 8.02 -3.98
CA LEU A 505 -21.52 6.98 -4.60
C LEU A 505 -21.67 7.15 -6.12
N LYS A 506 -21.46 8.36 -6.64
CA LYS A 506 -21.46 8.68 -8.08
C LYS A 506 -20.06 8.67 -8.68
N SER A 507 -19.03 8.32 -7.92
CA SER A 507 -17.65 8.36 -8.41
C SER A 507 -17.42 7.35 -9.54
N PRO A 508 -16.39 7.54 -10.39
CA PRO A 508 -16.08 6.61 -11.48
C PRO A 508 -15.91 5.15 -11.03
N ILE A 509 -15.54 4.96 -9.75
CA ILE A 509 -15.45 3.65 -9.10
C ILE A 509 -16.39 3.65 -7.90
N CYS A 510 -17.67 3.40 -8.16
CA CYS A 510 -18.68 3.30 -7.11
C CYS A 510 -18.46 2.06 -6.23
N VAL A 511 -18.16 2.29 -4.95
CA VAL A 511 -18.07 1.24 -3.92
C VAL A 511 -19.06 1.57 -2.80
N PRO A 512 -20.30 1.08 -2.89
CA PRO A 512 -21.40 1.49 -2.03
C PRO A 512 -21.38 0.69 -0.71
N THR A 513 -20.30 0.85 0.05
CA THR A 513 -20.08 0.20 1.35
C THR A 513 -19.64 1.26 2.34
N VAL A 514 -19.88 1.07 3.64
CA VAL A 514 -19.54 2.09 4.63
C VAL A 514 -18.04 2.43 4.61
N ASP A 515 -17.17 1.43 4.48
CA ASP A 515 -15.71 1.63 4.37
C ASP A 515 -15.34 2.24 3.00
N GLY A 516 -16.07 1.93 1.94
CA GLY A 516 -15.89 2.55 0.61
C GLY A 516 -16.14 4.06 0.63
N ILE A 517 -17.21 4.50 1.30
CA ILE A 517 -17.51 5.91 1.55
C ILE A 517 -16.48 6.51 2.53
N LYS A 518 -16.15 5.80 3.60
CA LYS A 518 -15.15 6.21 4.60
C LYS A 518 -13.78 6.52 3.95
N LYS A 519 -13.32 5.72 3.00
CA LYS A 519 -12.03 5.97 2.31
C LYS A 519 -12.07 7.16 1.35
N ARG A 520 -13.21 7.42 0.70
CA ARG A 520 -13.38 8.50 -0.29
C ARG A 520 -13.58 9.86 0.38
N VAL A 521 -14.47 9.91 1.37
CA VAL A 521 -14.94 11.18 1.96
C VAL A 521 -14.89 11.20 3.49
N ARG A 522 -14.32 10.18 4.15
CA ARG A 522 -13.97 10.18 5.59
C ARG A 522 -15.06 10.06 6.67
N PRO A 523 -16.38 9.82 6.43
CA PRO A 523 -17.28 9.61 7.55
C PRO A 523 -16.84 8.39 8.37
N GLY A 524 -16.76 8.56 9.68
CA GLY A 524 -16.25 7.54 10.60
C GLY A 524 -14.73 7.42 10.69
N MET A 525 -13.94 8.33 10.09
CA MET A 525 -12.48 8.41 10.30
C MET A 525 -12.07 9.21 11.55
N GLY A 526 -12.96 10.06 12.09
CA GLY A 526 -12.65 10.88 13.27
C GLY A 526 -12.83 10.15 14.60
N ARG A 527 -12.76 10.88 15.72
CA ARG A 527 -12.74 10.34 17.09
C ARG A 527 -13.74 9.23 17.39
N CYS A 528 -14.98 9.37 16.93
CA CYS A 528 -16.06 8.41 17.23
C CYS A 528 -15.98 7.10 16.42
N GLN A 529 -15.08 7.00 15.44
CA GLN A 529 -14.90 5.85 14.56
C GLN A 529 -16.20 5.34 13.90
N GLY A 530 -17.15 6.23 13.63
CA GLY A 530 -18.42 5.89 12.98
C GLY A 530 -19.57 5.63 13.95
N GLY A 531 -19.35 5.72 15.27
CA GLY A 531 -20.38 5.45 16.28
C GLY A 531 -21.68 6.26 16.13
N PHE A 532 -21.64 7.42 15.47
CA PHE A 532 -22.83 8.26 15.22
C PHE A 532 -23.24 8.32 13.75
N CYS A 533 -22.28 8.44 12.82
CA CYS A 533 -22.59 8.65 11.41
C CYS A 533 -22.84 7.35 10.64
N MET A 534 -22.37 6.18 11.13
CA MET A 534 -22.49 4.91 10.40
C MET A 534 -23.93 4.52 10.08
N PRO A 535 -24.93 4.63 10.99
CA PRO A 535 -26.33 4.36 10.63
C PRO A 535 -26.85 5.28 9.52
N LEU A 536 -26.49 6.56 9.55
CA LEU A 536 -26.89 7.53 8.54
C LEU A 536 -26.25 7.25 7.18
N VAL A 537 -24.96 6.92 7.15
CA VAL A 537 -24.26 6.49 5.93
C VAL A 537 -24.90 5.22 5.37
N THR A 538 -25.22 4.25 6.25
CA THR A 538 -25.89 3.00 5.87
C THR A 538 -27.22 3.28 5.19
N LYS A 539 -28.03 4.17 5.79
CA LYS A 539 -29.31 4.61 5.24
C LYS A 539 -29.15 5.31 3.88
N ILE A 540 -28.20 6.23 3.74
CA ILE A 540 -27.95 6.93 2.46
C ILE A 540 -27.55 5.94 1.36
N ILE A 541 -26.70 4.96 1.67
CA ILE A 541 -26.31 3.90 0.71
C ILE A 541 -27.54 3.06 0.31
N SER A 542 -28.33 2.65 1.30
CA SER A 542 -29.57 1.89 1.11
C SER A 542 -30.55 2.61 0.18
N GLU A 543 -30.82 3.89 0.44
CA GLU A 543 -31.68 4.74 -0.38
C GLU A 543 -31.12 4.92 -1.80
N TYR A 544 -29.81 5.14 -1.94
CA TYR A 544 -29.15 5.30 -3.23
C TYR A 544 -29.26 4.04 -4.10
N LEU A 545 -28.98 2.86 -3.51
CA LEU A 545 -29.06 1.58 -4.19
C LEU A 545 -30.49 1.04 -4.35
N ARG A 546 -31.46 1.61 -3.61
CA ARG A 546 -32.84 1.12 -3.51
C ARG A 546 -32.92 -0.32 -3.02
N VAL A 547 -32.12 -0.65 -2.02
CA VAL A 547 -32.08 -1.96 -1.34
C VAL A 547 -32.45 -1.79 0.13
N PRO A 548 -32.88 -2.84 0.85
CA PRO A 548 -33.02 -2.79 2.30
C PRO A 548 -31.69 -2.45 3.01
N GLU A 549 -31.73 -1.79 4.17
CA GLU A 549 -30.52 -1.44 4.93
C GLU A 549 -29.71 -2.68 5.36
N GLU A 550 -30.36 -3.83 5.50
CA GLU A 550 -29.74 -5.13 5.80
C GLU A 550 -28.80 -5.64 4.69
N GLN A 551 -28.95 -5.13 3.46
CA GLN A 551 -28.05 -5.47 2.35
C GLN A 551 -26.83 -4.55 2.27
N VAL A 552 -26.78 -3.48 3.08
CA VAL A 552 -25.65 -2.57 3.10
C VAL A 552 -24.50 -3.18 3.91
N ARG A 553 -23.34 -3.25 3.26
CA ARG A 553 -22.13 -3.86 3.81
C ARG A 553 -21.20 -2.81 4.40
N LYS A 554 -20.45 -3.23 5.42
CA LYS A 554 -19.37 -2.43 5.99
C LYS A 554 -18.18 -2.33 5.03
N ALA A 555 -17.74 -3.44 4.46
CA ALA A 555 -16.56 -3.52 3.61
C ALA A 555 -16.81 -4.50 2.45
N GLY A 556 -16.27 -5.72 2.53
CA GLY A 556 -16.50 -6.77 1.54
C GLY A 556 -17.72 -7.62 1.85
N GLU A 557 -17.82 -8.74 1.17
CA GLU A 557 -18.80 -9.78 1.44
C GLU A 557 -18.75 -10.29 2.90
N GLY A 558 -19.90 -10.63 3.48
CA GLY A 558 -20.00 -11.15 4.85
C GLY A 558 -19.80 -10.08 5.94
N THR A 559 -19.94 -8.80 5.58
CA THR A 559 -19.77 -7.67 6.49
C THR A 559 -21.03 -6.80 6.60
N GLU A 560 -22.19 -7.40 6.37
CA GLU A 560 -23.51 -6.79 6.58
C GLU A 560 -23.60 -6.19 7.99
N ILE A 561 -24.05 -4.94 8.09
CA ILE A 561 -24.04 -4.18 9.35
C ILE A 561 -25.28 -4.51 10.19
N LEU A 562 -26.40 -4.76 9.50
CA LEU A 562 -27.69 -5.06 10.10
C LEU A 562 -28.07 -6.50 9.75
N LEU A 563 -28.57 -7.24 10.73
CA LEU A 563 -28.95 -8.65 10.54
C LEU A 563 -30.40 -8.79 10.06
N ARG A 564 -31.34 -8.11 10.73
CA ARG A 564 -32.79 -8.25 10.52
C ARG A 564 -33.59 -7.14 11.20
N ASP A 565 -34.80 -6.89 10.71
CA ASP A 565 -35.78 -6.00 11.32
C ASP A 565 -36.37 -6.62 12.61
N THR A 566 -36.10 -5.98 13.75
CA THR A 566 -36.57 -6.44 15.07
C THR A 566 -38.07 -6.23 15.30
N LYS A 567 -38.73 -5.29 14.59
CA LYS A 567 -40.16 -5.01 14.75
C LYS A 567 -41.05 -5.97 13.96
N LYS A 568 -40.53 -6.58 12.89
CA LYS A 568 -41.24 -7.63 12.14
C LYS A 568 -41.33 -8.95 12.91
N ILE A 569 -40.31 -9.27 13.71
CA ILE A 569 -40.24 -10.52 14.50
C ILE A 569 -41.24 -10.53 15.66
N GLN A 570 -41.43 -9.38 16.33
CA GLN A 570 -42.47 -9.27 17.37
C GLN A 570 -43.88 -9.56 16.86
N LYS A 571 -44.12 -9.46 15.54
CA LYS A 571 -45.42 -9.77 14.92
C LYS A 571 -45.53 -11.22 14.46
N SER A 572 -44.42 -11.95 14.23
CA SER A 572 -44.45 -13.33 13.73
C SER A 572 -44.40 -14.40 14.83
N GLY A 573 -44.13 -14.03 16.09
CA GLY A 573 -44.17 -14.97 17.24
C GLY A 573 -43.06 -16.02 17.25
N GLU A 574 -42.09 -15.95 16.33
CA GLU A 574 -40.92 -16.83 16.31
C GLU A 574 -39.94 -16.39 17.40
N ALA A 575 -39.66 -17.30 18.34
CA ALA A 575 -38.66 -17.08 19.38
C ALA A 575 -37.29 -16.85 18.74
N ALA A 576 -36.62 -15.78 19.16
CA ALA A 576 -35.29 -15.44 18.70
C ALA A 576 -34.28 -16.46 19.27
N GLU A 577 -33.86 -17.45 18.47
CA GLU A 577 -32.58 -18.11 18.69
C GLU A 577 -31.46 -17.13 18.31
N ILE A 578 -30.60 -16.83 19.29
CA ILE A 578 -29.45 -15.93 19.21
C ILE A 578 -28.20 -16.72 18.84
#